data_AF-A0A2T2RG14-F1
#
_entry.id   AF-A0A2T2RG14-F1
#
_cell.length_a   1.000
_cell.length_b   1.000
_cell.length_c   1.000
_cell.angle_alpha   90.00
_cell.angle_beta   90.00
_cell.angle_gamma   90.00
#
_symmetry.space_group_name_H-M   'P 1'
#
loop_
_entity.id
_entity.type
_entity.pdbx_description
1 polymer ?
#
loop_
_entity_poly.entity_id
_entity_poly.type
_entity_poly.pdbx_seq_one_letter_code
_entity_poly.pdbx_strand_id
1 'polypeptide(L)'
;MVQNFYTKQVHEADSFLVAVKFNYDLFQELGDIIKIPKHQDKPEGYAKVLQYLVLVNHYQRSYRMLEELLCQLRKWYFPYKKILAIRQHYNSKDYKQPSEFKKAIPGLSFYQKYRLWLLNSMMNNASRTKVSNEANEARSYILR
;
A
#
# COMPACT_ATOMS: atom_id res chain seq x y z
N MET A 1 24.61 -7.08 -16.43
CA MET A 1 24.88 -6.67 -15.03
C MET A 1 23.62 -6.05 -14.39
N VAL A 2 22.44 -6.71 -14.49
CA VAL A 2 21.15 -6.17 -13.97
C VAL A 2 20.53 -7.09 -12.89
N GLN A 3 21.05 -8.31 -12.72
CA GLN A 3 20.46 -9.31 -11.82
C GLN A 3 20.72 -9.10 -10.31
N ASN A 4 21.70 -8.27 -9.91
CA ASN A 4 22.14 -8.21 -8.51
C ASN A 4 21.28 -7.35 -7.56
N PHE A 5 20.40 -6.50 -8.08
CA PHE A 5 19.59 -5.62 -7.23
C PHE A 5 18.37 -6.29 -6.59
N TYR A 6 18.04 -7.54 -6.94
CA TYR A 6 16.74 -8.12 -6.60
C TYR A 6 16.65 -8.89 -5.28
N THR A 7 17.76 -9.21 -4.62
CA THR A 7 17.73 -10.24 -3.57
C THR A 7 18.08 -9.77 -2.16
N LYS A 8 18.91 -8.73 -1.97
CA LYS A 8 19.26 -8.16 -0.64
C LYS A 8 19.69 -6.68 -0.65
N GLN A 9 20.20 -6.17 -1.76
CA GLN A 9 20.81 -4.82 -1.86
C GLN A 9 19.80 -3.67 -2.08
N VAL A 10 18.50 -3.94 -2.17
CA VAL A 10 17.48 -2.88 -2.39
C VAL A 10 17.52 -1.79 -1.31
N HIS A 11 17.90 -2.18 -0.09
CA HIS A 11 18.01 -1.26 1.06
C HIS A 11 19.41 -0.64 1.21
N GLU A 12 20.41 -1.14 0.49
CA GLU A 12 21.80 -0.64 0.55
C GLU A 12 21.98 0.48 -0.48
N ALA A 13 21.86 1.73 -0.02
CA ALA A 13 21.95 2.92 -0.88
C ALA A 13 23.30 3.01 -1.63
N ASP A 14 24.38 2.52 -1.03
CA ASP A 14 25.73 2.58 -1.59
C ASP A 14 25.87 1.73 -2.86
N SER A 15 25.16 0.59 -2.95
CA SER A 15 25.18 -0.27 -4.14
C SER A 15 24.60 0.42 -5.37
N PHE A 16 23.55 1.23 -5.18
CA PHE A 16 22.97 2.05 -6.25
C PHE A 16 23.88 3.19 -6.66
N LEU A 17 24.55 3.83 -5.69
CA LEU A 17 25.50 4.90 -5.97
C LEU A 17 26.68 4.43 -6.82
N VAL A 18 27.24 3.25 -6.52
CA VAL A 18 28.33 2.66 -7.32
C VAL A 18 27.87 2.40 -8.75
N ALA A 19 26.68 1.83 -8.94
CA ALA A 19 26.15 1.55 -10.28
C ALA A 19 25.84 2.81 -11.08
N VAL A 20 25.34 3.87 -10.43
CA VAL A 20 25.13 5.17 -11.07
C VAL A 20 26.46 5.81 -11.44
N LYS A 21 27.45 5.82 -10.55
CA LYS A 21 28.78 6.39 -10.84
C LYS A 21 29.46 5.68 -12.01
N PHE A 22 29.33 4.36 -12.11
CA PHE A 22 29.89 3.58 -13.22
C PHE A 22 29.22 3.90 -14.57
N ASN A 23 27.95 4.33 -14.56
CA ASN A 23 27.18 4.61 -15.78
C ASN A 23 26.69 6.07 -15.81
N TYR A 24 27.48 7.00 -15.28
CA TYR A 24 26.99 8.35 -14.96
C TYR A 24 26.51 9.12 -16.19
N ASP A 25 27.21 9.01 -17.32
CA ASP A 25 26.86 9.69 -18.56
C ASP A 25 25.44 9.32 -19.04
N LEU A 26 25.09 8.02 -18.98
CA LEU A 26 23.74 7.53 -19.26
C LEU A 26 22.69 8.11 -18.31
N PHE A 27 23.02 8.25 -17.03
CA PHE A 27 22.08 8.83 -16.06
C PHE A 27 21.92 10.34 -16.23
N GLN A 28 22.94 11.07 -16.69
CA GLN A 28 22.80 12.48 -17.04
C GLN A 28 21.86 12.68 -18.23
N GLU A 29 22.03 11.90 -19.30
CA GLU A 29 21.10 11.92 -20.45
C GLU A 29 19.66 11.59 -20.00
N LEU A 30 19.51 10.60 -19.10
CA LEU A 30 18.22 10.25 -18.54
C LEU A 30 17.63 11.38 -17.68
N GLY A 31 18.48 12.12 -16.97
CA GLY A 31 18.13 13.24 -16.10
C GLY A 31 17.34 14.33 -16.80
N ASP A 32 17.76 14.68 -18.02
CA ASP A 32 17.08 15.66 -18.87
C ASP A 32 15.68 15.18 -19.28
N ILE A 33 15.54 13.88 -19.55
CA ILE A 33 14.27 13.25 -19.95
C ILE A 33 13.30 13.19 -18.76
N ILE A 34 13.78 12.73 -17.61
CA ILE A 34 12.96 12.62 -16.38
C ILE A 34 12.80 13.95 -15.65
N LYS A 35 13.41 15.02 -16.17
CA LYS A 35 13.42 16.38 -15.61
C LYS A 35 13.80 16.39 -14.14
N ILE A 36 14.94 15.76 -13.83
CA ILE A 36 15.41 15.70 -12.44
C ILE A 36 15.67 17.14 -11.94
N PRO A 37 15.26 17.48 -10.70
CA PRO A 37 15.54 18.81 -10.18
C PRO A 37 17.05 19.06 -10.12
N LYS A 38 17.51 20.25 -10.51
CA LYS A 38 18.95 20.60 -10.56
C LYS A 38 19.72 20.31 -9.27
N HIS A 39 19.08 20.43 -8.10
CA HIS A 39 19.72 20.13 -6.81
C HIS A 39 19.95 18.62 -6.55
N GLN A 40 19.35 17.76 -7.38
CA GLN A 40 19.48 16.30 -7.39
C GLN A 40 20.15 15.77 -8.66
N ASP A 41 20.52 16.65 -9.60
CA ASP A 41 21.28 16.30 -10.80
C ASP A 41 22.75 16.02 -10.44
N LYS A 42 22.94 14.90 -9.76
CA LYS A 42 24.20 14.38 -9.25
C LYS A 42 24.04 12.89 -8.95
N PRO A 43 25.15 12.11 -8.87
CA PRO A 43 25.08 10.66 -8.69
C PRO A 43 24.17 10.21 -7.53
N GLU A 44 24.17 10.94 -6.41
CA GLU A 44 23.35 10.61 -5.24
C GLU A 44 21.85 10.78 -5.49
N GLY A 45 21.45 11.73 -6.34
CA GLY A 45 20.04 11.93 -6.71
C GLY A 45 19.54 10.83 -7.62
N TYR A 46 20.31 10.48 -8.65
CA TYR A 46 19.99 9.36 -9.54
C TYR A 46 19.96 8.02 -8.81
N ALA A 47 20.86 7.81 -7.84
CA ALA A 47 20.86 6.59 -7.01
C ALA A 47 19.56 6.45 -6.21
N LYS A 48 19.02 7.55 -5.66
CA LYS A 48 17.73 7.55 -4.96
C LYS A 48 16.56 7.26 -5.89
N VAL A 49 16.56 7.83 -7.10
CA VAL A 49 15.53 7.55 -8.11
C VAL A 49 15.56 6.06 -8.50
N LEU A 50 16.75 5.52 -8.77
CA LEU A 50 16.92 4.12 -9.12
C LEU A 50 16.50 3.19 -7.98
N GLN A 51 16.90 3.50 -6.75
CA GLN A 51 16.49 2.76 -5.55
C GLN A 51 14.97 2.79 -5.39
N TYR A 52 14.33 3.95 -5.58
CA TYR A 52 12.87 4.08 -5.54
C TYR A 52 12.19 3.21 -6.60
N LEU A 53 12.67 3.22 -7.84
CA LEU A 53 12.11 2.41 -8.92
C LEU A 53 12.22 0.91 -8.62
N VAL A 54 13.36 0.46 -8.10
CA VAL A 54 13.55 -0.94 -7.70
C VAL A 54 12.65 -1.30 -6.53
N LEU A 55 12.52 -0.44 -5.51
CA LEU A 55 11.60 -0.64 -4.39
C LEU A 55 10.15 -0.77 -4.87
N VAL A 56 9.71 0.14 -5.75
CA VAL A 56 8.37 0.11 -6.33
C VAL A 56 8.16 -1.20 -7.06
N ASN A 57 9.05 -1.56 -7.99
CA ASN A 57 8.94 -2.80 -8.76
C ASN A 57 8.93 -4.05 -7.86
N HIS A 58 9.81 -4.09 -6.86
CA HIS A 58 9.95 -5.24 -5.97
C HIS A 58 8.69 -5.46 -5.12
N TYR A 59 8.12 -4.38 -4.57
CA TYR A 59 6.98 -4.49 -3.67
C TYR A 59 5.61 -4.29 -4.34
N GLN A 60 5.55 -3.93 -5.62
CA GLN A 60 4.29 -3.68 -6.34
C GLN A 60 3.33 -4.86 -6.25
N ARG A 61 3.82 -6.08 -6.47
CA ARG A 61 2.98 -7.28 -6.42
C ARG A 61 2.46 -7.56 -5.01
N SER A 62 3.35 -7.54 -4.02
CA SER A 62 2.99 -7.78 -2.61
C SER A 62 2.01 -6.72 -2.10
N TYR A 63 2.18 -5.47 -2.53
CA TYR A 63 1.27 -4.38 -2.21
C TYR A 63 -0.13 -4.63 -2.80
N ARG A 64 -0.23 -5.01 -4.08
CA ARG A 64 -1.52 -5.37 -4.70
C ARG A 64 -2.21 -6.53 -3.97
N MET A 65 -1.46 -7.57 -3.63
CA MET A 65 -2.00 -8.71 -2.86
C MET A 65 -2.53 -8.27 -1.48
N LEU A 66 -1.84 -7.34 -0.82
CA LEU A 66 -2.30 -6.75 0.43
C LEU A 66 -3.60 -5.94 0.22
N GLU A 67 -3.70 -5.14 -0.84
CA GLU A 67 -4.93 -4.39 -1.16
C GLU A 67 -6.12 -5.34 -1.38
N GLU A 68 -5.92 -6.42 -2.14
CA GLU A 68 -6.94 -7.44 -2.36
C GLU A 68 -7.38 -8.10 -1.05
N LEU A 69 -6.42 -8.45 -0.19
CA LEU A 69 -6.68 -9.01 1.13
C LEU A 69 -7.51 -8.05 1.99
N LEU A 70 -7.14 -6.78 2.03
CA LEU A 70 -7.88 -5.76 2.78
C LEU A 70 -9.31 -5.59 2.25
N CYS A 71 -9.51 -5.68 0.93
CA CYS A 71 -10.84 -5.68 0.32
C CYS A 71 -11.69 -6.87 0.81
N GLN A 72 -11.13 -8.07 0.86
CA GLN A 72 -11.84 -9.25 1.37
C GLN A 72 -12.14 -9.12 2.88
N LEU A 73 -11.21 -8.61 3.67
CA LEU A 73 -11.44 -8.38 5.10
C LEU A 73 -12.56 -7.36 5.36
N ARG A 74 -12.67 -6.34 4.51
CA ARG A 74 -13.79 -5.38 4.58
C ARG A 74 -15.13 -6.06 4.34
N LYS A 75 -15.19 -6.97 3.36
CA LYS A 75 -16.40 -7.76 3.09
C LYS A 75 -16.72 -8.70 4.25
N TRP A 76 -15.71 -9.35 4.83
CA TRP A 76 -15.83 -10.25 5.98
C TRP A 76 -16.33 -9.55 7.26
N TYR A 77 -16.12 -8.24 7.42
CA TYR A 77 -16.59 -7.50 8.59
C TYR A 77 -18.11 -7.52 8.78
N PHE A 78 -18.88 -7.50 7.68
CA PHE A 78 -20.34 -7.52 7.72
C PHE A 78 -20.92 -8.83 8.29
N PRO A 79 -20.55 -10.03 7.80
CA PRO A 79 -21.01 -11.28 8.39
C PRO A 79 -20.52 -11.43 9.84
N TYR A 80 -19.30 -10.98 10.17
CA TYR A 80 -18.83 -10.94 11.56
C TYR A 80 -19.79 -10.15 12.47
N LYS A 81 -20.18 -8.94 12.07
CA LYS A 81 -21.16 -8.13 12.82
C LYS A 81 -22.49 -8.83 12.98
N LYS A 82 -22.98 -9.51 11.94
CA LYS A 82 -24.23 -10.29 12.01
C LYS A 82 -24.13 -11.44 13.00
N ILE A 83 -23.02 -12.19 12.97
CA ILE A 83 -22.78 -13.30 13.92
C ILE A 83 -22.78 -12.78 15.35
N LEU A 84 -22.12 -11.65 15.61
CA LEU A 84 -22.12 -11.03 16.93
C LEU A 84 -23.53 -10.60 17.36
N ALA A 85 -24.29 -9.95 16.49
CA ALA A 85 -25.64 -9.52 16.79
C ALA A 85 -26.55 -10.71 17.15
N ILE A 86 -26.44 -11.82 16.41
CA ILE A 86 -27.19 -13.06 16.71
C ILE A 86 -26.79 -13.63 18.07
N ARG A 87 -25.48 -13.73 18.36
CA ARG A 87 -24.99 -14.24 19.66
C ARG A 87 -25.41 -13.37 20.84
N GLN A 88 -25.50 -12.05 20.63
CA GLN A 88 -25.95 -11.10 21.65
C GLN A 88 -27.46 -11.18 21.88
N HIS A 89 -28.24 -11.28 20.80
CA HIS A 89 -29.69 -11.35 20.87
C HIS A 89 -30.17 -12.66 21.51
N TYR A 90 -29.58 -13.79 21.11
CA TYR A 90 -29.87 -15.11 21.68
C TYR A 90 -28.85 -15.47 22.74
N ASN A 91 -28.83 -14.74 23.86
CA ASN A 91 -27.86 -14.98 24.93
C ASN A 91 -28.15 -16.30 25.70
N SER A 92 -27.15 -16.81 26.43
CA SER A 92 -27.24 -18.09 27.14
C SER A 92 -28.08 -18.05 28.42
N LYS A 93 -28.49 -16.86 28.88
CA LYS A 93 -29.37 -16.71 30.06
C LYS A 93 -30.83 -16.95 29.66
N ASP A 94 -31.19 -16.45 28.48
CA ASP A 94 -32.58 -16.45 28.00
C ASP A 94 -32.84 -17.62 27.02
N TYR A 95 -31.79 -18.20 26.42
CA TYR A 95 -31.92 -19.25 25.40
C TYR A 95 -30.93 -20.41 25.57
N LYS A 96 -31.38 -21.62 25.25
CA LYS A 96 -30.50 -22.80 25.09
C LYS A 96 -29.71 -22.66 23.79
N GLN A 97 -28.42 -22.33 23.91
CA GLN A 97 -27.54 -22.15 22.75
C GLN A 97 -26.93 -23.48 22.27
N PRO A 98 -26.89 -23.73 20.95
CA PRO A 98 -26.10 -24.81 20.36
C PRO A 98 -24.60 -24.66 20.66
N SER A 99 -23.86 -25.76 20.57
CA SER A 99 -22.41 -25.79 20.83
C SER A 99 -21.62 -24.83 19.90
N GLU A 100 -22.15 -24.59 18.70
CA GLU A 100 -21.64 -23.72 17.65
C GLU A 100 -21.51 -22.26 18.09
N PHE A 101 -22.36 -21.81 19.02
CA PHE A 101 -22.32 -20.43 19.53
C PHE A 101 -21.07 -20.14 20.36
N LYS A 102 -20.43 -21.20 20.89
CA LYS A 102 -19.18 -21.09 21.66
C LYS A 102 -17.93 -21.19 20.78
N LYS A 103 -18.06 -21.63 19.53
CA LYS A 103 -16.93 -21.75 18.60
C LYS A 103 -16.34 -20.37 18.30
N ALA A 104 -15.03 -20.29 18.16
CA ALA A 104 -14.33 -19.07 17.75
C ALA A 104 -14.84 -18.64 16.36
N ILE A 105 -14.99 -17.33 16.14
CA ILE A 105 -15.41 -16.82 14.83
C ILE A 105 -14.23 -16.92 13.86
N PRO A 106 -14.35 -17.66 12.75
CA PRO A 106 -13.26 -17.84 11.80
C PRO A 106 -12.80 -16.52 11.20
N GLY A 107 -11.49 -16.30 11.11
CA GLY A 107 -10.91 -15.09 10.52
C GLY A 107 -10.85 -13.88 11.45
N LEU A 108 -11.37 -13.97 12.69
CA LEU A 108 -11.36 -12.85 13.63
C LEU A 108 -9.94 -12.40 14.01
N SER A 109 -9.05 -13.33 14.33
CA SER A 109 -7.65 -13.03 14.65
C SER A 109 -6.93 -12.36 13.48
N PHE A 110 -7.22 -12.83 12.26
CA PHE A 110 -6.66 -12.28 11.04
C PHE A 110 -7.19 -10.87 10.75
N TYR A 111 -8.50 -10.64 10.90
CA TYR A 111 -9.09 -9.31 10.79
C TYR A 111 -8.50 -8.33 11.81
N GLN A 112 -8.34 -8.77 13.07
CA GLN A 112 -7.75 -7.94 14.13
C GLN A 112 -6.33 -7.50 13.79
N LYS A 113 -5.50 -8.40 13.24
CA LYS A 113 -4.14 -8.10 12.81
C LYS A 113 -4.06 -6.93 11.81
N TYR A 114 -5.03 -6.82 10.89
CA TYR A 114 -5.04 -5.80 9.84
C TYR A 114 -6.01 -4.64 10.11
N ARG A 115 -6.64 -4.59 11.29
CA ARG A 115 -7.67 -3.59 11.61
C ARG A 115 -7.16 -2.15 11.48
N LEU A 116 -5.94 -1.87 11.95
CA LEU A 116 -5.34 -0.53 11.84
C LEU A 116 -5.08 -0.14 10.39
N TRP A 117 -4.60 -1.07 9.57
CA TRP A 117 -4.42 -0.86 8.14
C TRP A 117 -5.74 -0.61 7.41
N LEU A 118 -6.80 -1.34 7.76
CA LEU A 118 -8.14 -1.11 7.24
C LEU A 118 -8.63 0.30 7.57
N LEU A 119 -8.52 0.73 8.83
CA LEU A 119 -8.92 2.07 9.26
C LEU A 119 -8.14 3.17 8.51
N ASN A 120 -6.83 3.03 8.41
CA ASN A 120 -5.98 4.01 7.74
C ASN A 120 -6.25 4.05 6.22
N SER A 121 -6.46 2.89 5.58
CA SER A 121 -6.82 2.82 4.15
C SER A 121 -8.16 3.50 3.85
N MET A 122 -9.12 3.44 4.77
CA MET A 122 -10.42 4.11 4.64
C MET A 122 -10.28 5.63 4.75
N MET A 123 -9.41 6.12 5.64
CA MET A 123 -9.13 7.55 5.80
C MET A 123 -8.35 8.14 4.60
N ASN A 124 -7.31 7.43 4.13
CA ASN A 124 -6.50 7.90 3.00
C ASN A 124 -7.27 7.93 1.68
N ASN A 125 -8.20 6.99 1.49
CA ASN A 125 -9.09 7.04 0.33
C ASN A 125 -10.02 8.25 0.39
N ALA A 126 -10.57 8.60 1.55
CA ALA A 126 -11.41 9.81 1.70
C ALA A 126 -10.64 11.11 1.38
N SER A 127 -9.35 11.18 1.75
CA SER A 127 -8.47 12.29 1.39
C SER A 127 -8.15 12.33 -0.11
N ARG A 128 -7.92 11.17 -0.74
CA ARG A 128 -7.72 11.08 -2.20
C ARG A 128 -8.95 11.48 -3.00
N THR A 129 -10.16 11.13 -2.55
CA THR A 129 -11.40 11.55 -3.24
C THR A 129 -11.63 13.05 -3.16
N LYS A 130 -11.24 13.70 -2.05
CA LYS A 130 -11.29 15.17 -1.94
C LYS A 130 -10.30 15.83 -2.88
N VAL A 131 -9.05 15.38 -2.90
CA VAL A 131 -8.01 15.91 -3.80
C VAL A 131 -8.35 15.66 -5.27
N SER A 132 -8.95 14.52 -5.64
CA SER A 132 -9.40 14.29 -7.01
C SER A 132 -10.58 15.17 -7.40
N ASN A 133 -11.49 15.46 -6.47
CA ASN A 133 -12.63 16.33 -6.74
C ASN A 133 -12.21 17.80 -6.87
N GLU A 134 -11.32 18.29 -6.00
CA GLU A 134 -10.74 19.64 -6.08
C GLU A 134 -9.89 19.82 -7.35
N ALA A 135 -9.13 18.79 -7.77
CA ALA A 135 -8.36 18.83 -9.00
C ALA A 135 -9.25 18.80 -10.27
N ASN A 136 -10.38 18.09 -10.23
CA ASN A 136 -11.35 18.08 -11.33
C ASN A 136 -12.17 19.37 -11.39
N GLU A 137 -12.47 19.98 -10.24
CA GLU A 137 -13.14 21.26 -10.13
C GLU A 137 -12.23 22.39 -10.65
N ALA A 138 -10.94 22.42 -10.26
CA ALA A 138 -9.94 23.35 -10.79
C ALA A 138 -9.74 23.23 -12.31
N ARG A 139 -9.83 22.00 -12.86
CA ARG A 139 -9.77 21.77 -14.32
C ARG A 139 -10.99 22.31 -15.06
N SER A 140 -12.16 22.37 -14.42
CA SER A 140 -13.39 22.90 -15.04
C SER A 140 -13.38 24.43 -15.20
N TYR A 141 -12.57 25.14 -14.40
CA TYR A 141 -12.36 26.58 -14.51
C TYR A 141 -11.33 26.98 -15.57
N ILE A 142 -10.50 26.04 -16.05
CA ILE A 142 -9.43 26.31 -17.03
C ILE A 142 -9.91 26.05 -18.48
N LEU A 143 -11.07 25.40 -18.66
CA LEU A 143 -11.64 25.06 -19.97
C LEU A 143 -12.91 25.88 -20.33
N ARG A 144 -13.06 27.08 -19.77
CA ARG A 144 -14.08 28.06 -20.17
C ARG A 144 -13.43 29.31 -20.76
#